data_AF-A0AA86UU71-F1
#
_entry.id   AF-A0AA86UU71-F1
#
_cell.length_a   1.000
_cell.length_b   1.000
_cell.length_c   1.000
_cell.angle_alpha   90.00
_cell.angle_beta   90.00
_cell.angle_gamma   90.00
#
_symmetry.space_group_name_H-M   'P 1'
#
loop_
_entity.id
_entity.type
_entity.pdbx_description
1 polymer ?
#
loop_
_entity_poly.entity_id
_entity_poly.type
_entity_poly.pdbx_seq_one_letter_code
_entity_poly.pdbx_strand_id
1 'polypeptide(L)'
;MINLIIQSLLTQEQVPIVLIHGLQQNAKDFSNVSMWLSEIFPDRYIKNCEVGNGAESTIIMNINAQIAELSYCINNDPKLASGFVGLGYSNGGLLMRGYLELHNHNKAPMKRLITLSAPLGGFSVGLSPSAMATVNFQSSQQLQRLT
;
A
#
# COMPACT_ATOMS: atom_id res chain seq x y z
N MET A 1 -0.30 0.47 41.30
CA MET A 1 0.90 0.64 40.45
C MET A 1 1.25 -0.62 39.65
N ILE A 2 1.38 -1.80 40.26
CA ILE A 2 1.69 -3.07 39.54
C ILE A 2 0.67 -3.39 38.43
N ASN A 3 -0.62 -3.19 38.68
CA ASN A 3 -1.68 -3.47 37.69
C ASN A 3 -1.62 -2.55 36.45
N LEU A 4 -1.11 -1.32 36.61
CA LEU A 4 -0.92 -0.36 35.51
C LEU A 4 0.31 -0.72 34.67
N ILE A 5 1.37 -1.26 35.29
CA ILE A 5 2.57 -1.73 34.59
C ILE A 5 2.22 -3.00 33.80
N ILE A 6 1.46 -3.93 34.39
CA ILE A 6 1.00 -5.14 33.69
C ILE A 6 0.04 -4.78 32.54
N GLN A 7 -0.92 -3.87 32.74
CA GLN A 7 -1.75 -3.38 31.63
C GLN A 7 -0.91 -2.69 30.55
N SER A 8 0.05 -1.84 30.92
CA SER A 8 0.98 -1.20 29.99
C SER A 8 1.76 -2.21 29.15
N LEU A 9 2.26 -3.28 29.78
CA LEU A 9 3.02 -4.35 29.11
C LEU A 9 2.11 -5.19 28.19
N LEU A 10 0.87 -5.47 28.60
CA LEU A 10 -0.12 -6.16 27.78
C LEU A 10 -0.60 -5.31 26.59
N THR A 11 -0.65 -3.98 26.74
CA THR A 11 -1.01 -3.05 25.65
C THR A 11 0.13 -2.79 24.66
N GLN A 12 1.37 -3.16 24.99
CA GLN A 12 2.55 -2.75 24.22
C GLN A 12 2.75 -3.53 22.91
N GLU A 13 1.99 -4.61 22.64
CA GLU A 13 2.20 -5.48 21.48
C GLU A 13 1.00 -5.61 20.51
N GLN A 14 -0.11 -4.91 20.76
CA GLN A 14 -1.33 -4.98 19.93
C GLN A 14 -1.42 -3.89 18.86
N VAL A 15 -0.29 -3.45 18.31
CA VAL A 15 -0.30 -2.45 17.22
C VAL A 15 -1.13 -2.99 16.05
N PRO A 16 -2.20 -2.29 15.61
CA PRO A 16 -3.04 -2.71 14.49
C PRO A 16 -2.23 -2.92 13.21
N ILE A 17 -2.75 -3.77 12.32
CA ILE A 17 -2.16 -3.99 10.99
C ILE A 17 -3.14 -3.49 9.93
N VAL A 18 -2.66 -2.60 9.06
CA VAL A 18 -3.38 -2.19 7.86
C VAL A 18 -2.81 -2.96 6.67
N LEU A 19 -3.67 -3.59 5.88
CA LEU A 19 -3.32 -4.26 4.64
C LEU A 19 -3.88 -3.48 3.45
N ILE A 20 -3.13 -3.50 2.35
CA ILE A 20 -3.61 -3.10 1.03
C ILE A 20 -3.18 -4.12 -0.02
N HIS A 21 -4.12 -4.49 -0.88
CA HIS A 21 -3.96 -5.50 -1.92
C HIS A 21 -3.15 -4.99 -3.11
N GLY A 22 -2.87 -5.90 -4.05
CA GLY A 22 -2.14 -5.60 -5.28
C GLY A 22 -3.03 -5.27 -6.48
N LEU A 23 -2.41 -5.25 -7.66
CA LEU A 23 -3.01 -4.97 -8.95
C LEU A 23 -4.05 -6.05 -9.29
N GLN A 24 -5.17 -5.63 -9.86
CA GLN A 24 -6.31 -6.48 -10.24
C GLN A 24 -6.92 -7.28 -9.08
N GLN A 25 -6.70 -6.85 -7.84
CA GLN A 25 -7.34 -7.40 -6.64
C GLN A 25 -8.20 -6.32 -5.99
N ASN A 26 -9.09 -6.76 -5.11
CA ASN A 26 -9.83 -5.92 -4.17
C ASN A 26 -9.63 -6.46 -2.75
N ALA A 27 -10.18 -5.80 -1.74
CA ALA A 27 -10.07 -6.22 -0.35
C ALA A 27 -10.66 -7.64 -0.13
N LYS A 28 -11.73 -8.00 -0.83
CA LYS A 28 -12.32 -9.36 -0.73
C LYS A 28 -11.40 -10.43 -1.29
N ASP A 29 -10.77 -10.22 -2.45
CA ASP A 29 -9.80 -11.15 -3.04
C ASP A 29 -8.56 -11.32 -2.15
N PHE A 30 -8.23 -10.29 -1.37
CA PHE A 30 -7.10 -10.27 -0.44
C PHE A 30 -7.48 -10.72 0.99
N SER A 31 -8.71 -11.20 1.20
CA SER A 31 -9.22 -11.59 2.52
C SER A 31 -8.48 -12.77 3.16
N ASN A 32 -7.93 -13.69 2.36
CA ASN A 32 -7.13 -14.81 2.87
C ASN A 32 -5.90 -14.34 3.68
N VAL A 33 -5.25 -13.26 3.25
CA VAL A 33 -4.13 -12.68 4.00
C VAL A 33 -4.61 -12.05 5.29
N SER A 34 -5.76 -11.35 5.26
CA SER A 34 -6.39 -10.82 6.47
C SER A 34 -6.75 -11.92 7.47
N MET A 35 -7.28 -13.05 6.98
CA MET A 35 -7.67 -14.20 7.82
C MET A 35 -6.45 -14.85 8.45
N TRP A 36 -5.41 -15.10 7.66
CA TRP A 36 -4.14 -15.65 8.13
C TRP A 36 -3.49 -14.75 9.20
N LEU A 37 -3.52 -13.43 9.02
CA LEU A 37 -3.03 -12.49 10.03
C LEU A 37 -3.85 -12.53 11.31
N SER A 38 -5.18 -12.64 11.21
CA SER A 38 -6.06 -12.81 12.37
C SER A 38 -5.82 -14.14 13.10
N GLU A 39 -5.46 -15.22 12.40
CA GLU A 39 -5.12 -16.50 13.01
C GLU A 39 -3.79 -16.44 13.79
N ILE A 40 -2.77 -15.80 13.22
CA ILE A 40 -1.48 -15.63 13.88
C ILE A 40 -1.56 -14.62 15.04
N PHE A 41 -2.41 -13.59 14.89
CA PHE A 41 -2.54 -12.49 15.83
C PHE A 41 -4.01 -12.28 16.24
N PRO A 42 -4.58 -13.21 17.03
CA PRO A 42 -6.02 -13.23 17.34
C PRO A 42 -6.51 -11.96 18.05
N ASP A 43 -5.65 -11.29 18.81
CA ASP A 43 -5.99 -10.09 19.57
C ASP A 43 -5.59 -8.78 18.86
N ARG A 44 -5.08 -8.83 17.61
CA ARG A 44 -4.73 -7.62 16.86
C ARG A 44 -5.88 -7.17 15.98
N TYR A 45 -6.10 -5.85 15.94
CA TYR A 45 -7.00 -5.27 14.96
C TYR A 45 -6.38 -5.31 13.56
N ILE A 46 -7.06 -5.97 12.63
CA ILE A 46 -6.65 -6.05 11.23
C ILE A 46 -7.61 -5.22 10.37
N LYS A 47 -7.06 -4.25 9.63
CA LYS A 47 -7.80 -3.39 8.70
C LYS A 47 -7.40 -3.71 7.26
N ASN A 48 -8.26 -4.40 6.54
CA ASN A 48 -8.10 -4.61 5.10
C ASN A 48 -8.73 -3.44 4.34
N CYS A 49 -7.90 -2.50 3.86
CA CYS A 49 -8.38 -1.32 3.15
C CYS A 49 -8.71 -1.64 1.69
N GLU A 50 -9.70 -0.91 1.17
CA GLU A 50 -10.10 -0.92 -0.23
C GLU A 50 -9.78 0.45 -0.84
N VAL A 51 -9.40 0.47 -2.12
CA VAL A 51 -9.16 1.70 -2.86
C VAL A 51 -9.96 1.68 -4.16
N GLY A 52 -10.67 2.77 -4.41
CA GLY A 52 -11.57 2.97 -5.53
C GLY A 52 -12.71 1.95 -5.52
N ASN A 53 -13.07 1.52 -6.72
CA ASN A 53 -14.06 0.49 -6.98
C ASN A 53 -13.41 -0.91 -7.11
N GLY A 54 -12.41 -1.22 -6.29
CA GLY A 54 -11.75 -2.52 -6.28
C GLY A 54 -10.76 -2.74 -7.42
N ALA A 55 -10.73 -3.98 -7.95
CA ALA A 55 -9.73 -4.47 -8.88
C ALA A 55 -9.52 -3.57 -10.10
N GLU A 56 -10.60 -3.02 -10.66
CA GLU A 56 -10.51 -2.14 -11.83
C GLU A 56 -9.76 -0.83 -11.51
N SER A 57 -10.01 -0.26 -10.33
CA SER A 57 -9.40 1.00 -9.90
C SER A 57 -7.90 0.90 -9.76
N THR A 58 -7.36 -0.28 -9.45
CA THR A 58 -5.91 -0.50 -9.38
C THR A 58 -5.18 -0.24 -10.72
N ILE A 59 -5.89 -0.33 -11.85
CA ILE A 59 -5.34 -0.09 -13.20
C ILE A 59 -5.66 1.32 -13.69
N ILE A 60 -6.91 1.75 -13.57
CA ILE A 60 -7.41 2.96 -14.24
C ILE A 60 -7.26 4.23 -13.40
N MET A 61 -7.16 4.09 -12.08
CA MET A 61 -7.13 5.23 -11.17
C MET A 61 -5.71 5.77 -11.05
N ASN A 62 -5.58 7.09 -11.05
CA ASN A 62 -4.31 7.76 -10.77
C ASN A 62 -3.75 7.33 -9.41
N ILE A 63 -2.45 7.02 -9.34
CA ILE A 63 -1.81 6.51 -8.13
C ILE A 63 -1.90 7.47 -6.93
N ASN A 64 -1.85 8.79 -7.15
CA ASN A 64 -1.99 9.76 -6.07
C ASN A 64 -3.41 9.76 -5.50
N ALA A 65 -4.41 9.54 -6.35
CA ALA A 65 -5.79 9.41 -5.91
C ALA A 65 -5.99 8.10 -5.13
N GLN A 66 -5.36 7.00 -5.57
CA GLN A 66 -5.32 5.75 -4.81
C GLN A 66 -4.69 5.92 -3.41
N ILE A 67 -3.58 6.67 -3.33
CA ILE A 67 -2.91 6.99 -2.06
C ILE A 67 -3.81 7.85 -1.15
N ALA A 68 -4.52 8.83 -1.72
CA ALA A 68 -5.45 9.68 -0.98
C ALA A 68 -6.63 8.88 -0.39
N GLU A 69 -7.16 7.91 -1.13
CA GLU A 69 -8.22 7.03 -0.63
C GLU A 69 -7.72 6.04 0.42
N LEU A 70 -6.51 5.49 0.24
CA LEU A 70 -5.87 4.70 1.30
C LEU A 70 -5.70 5.54 2.57
N SER A 71 -5.27 6.80 2.42
CA SER A 71 -5.17 7.75 3.52
C SER A 71 -6.52 8.01 4.21
N TYR A 72 -7.61 8.10 3.45
CA TYR A 72 -8.97 8.20 3.98
C TYR A 72 -9.37 6.95 4.77
N CYS A 73 -9.13 5.74 4.23
CA CYS A 73 -9.39 4.48 4.93
C CYS A 73 -8.67 4.41 6.29
N ILE A 74 -7.40 4.85 6.32
CA ILE A 74 -6.55 4.80 7.52
C ILE A 74 -6.93 5.90 8.52
N ASN A 75 -6.98 7.16 8.09
CA ASN A 75 -7.11 8.31 9.01
C ASN A 75 -8.54 8.50 9.56
N ASN A 76 -9.54 7.81 9.01
CA ASN A 76 -10.90 7.79 9.55
C ASN A 76 -11.19 6.61 10.47
N ASP A 77 -10.24 5.71 10.66
CA ASP A 77 -10.40 4.60 11.58
C ASP A 77 -9.82 4.96 12.96
N PRO A 78 -10.65 5.19 13.99
CA PRO A 78 -10.17 5.61 15.31
C PRO A 78 -9.28 4.55 15.97
N LYS A 79 -9.37 3.27 15.57
CA LYS A 79 -8.50 2.22 16.10
C LYS A 79 -7.05 2.37 15.66
N LEU A 80 -6.78 3.16 14.62
CA LEU A 80 -5.46 3.40 14.05
C LEU A 80 -4.81 4.69 14.58
N ALA A 81 -5.50 5.48 15.41
CA ALA A 81 -5.05 6.79 15.86
C ALA A 81 -3.74 6.74 16.67
N SER A 82 -3.50 5.67 17.43
CA SER A 82 -2.24 5.45 18.17
C SER A 82 -1.09 4.94 17.27
N GLY A 83 -1.41 4.66 16.01
CA GLY A 83 -0.52 4.16 14.98
C GLY A 83 -0.74 2.69 14.62
N PHE A 84 -0.07 2.25 13.57
CA PHE A 84 -0.30 0.95 12.95
C PHE A 84 0.95 0.43 12.23
N VAL A 85 0.95 -0.86 11.90
CA VAL A 85 1.89 -1.48 10.94
C VAL A 85 1.21 -1.51 9.57
N GLY A 86 1.84 -0.93 8.55
CA GLY A 86 1.36 -0.98 7.18
C GLY A 86 1.95 -2.18 6.44
N LEU A 87 1.10 -3.00 5.81
CA LEU A 87 1.48 -4.11 4.95
C LEU A 87 0.91 -3.91 3.54
N GLY A 88 1.78 -3.79 2.53
CA GLY A 88 1.37 -3.69 1.14
C GLY A 88 1.87 -4.86 0.30
N TYR A 89 0.98 -5.49 -0.46
CA TYR A 89 1.32 -6.58 -1.39
C TYR A 89 1.48 -6.06 -2.83
N SER A 90 2.53 -6.51 -3.52
CA SER A 90 2.83 -6.09 -4.90
C SER A 90 2.86 -4.56 -5.03
N ASN A 91 2.19 -3.95 -6.01
CA ASN A 91 2.03 -2.49 -6.13
C ASN A 91 1.32 -1.83 -4.93
N GLY A 92 0.58 -2.57 -4.09
CA GLY A 92 0.06 -2.07 -2.82
C GLY A 92 1.16 -1.59 -1.87
N GLY A 93 2.38 -2.13 -1.98
CA GLY A 93 3.54 -1.60 -1.24
C GLY A 93 3.94 -0.19 -1.68
N LEU A 94 3.72 0.19 -2.95
CA LEU A 94 3.91 1.56 -3.42
C LEU A 94 2.86 2.50 -2.82
N LEU A 95 1.61 2.06 -2.72
CA LEU A 95 0.55 2.83 -2.06
C LEU A 95 0.89 3.07 -0.59
N MET A 96 1.33 2.03 0.12
CA MET A 96 1.69 2.12 1.54
C MET A 96 2.91 3.04 1.76
N ARG A 97 3.91 2.98 0.86
CA ARG A 97 5.03 3.94 0.87
C ARG A 97 4.56 5.37 0.56
N GLY A 98 3.68 5.54 -0.42
CA GLY A 98 3.11 6.85 -0.75
C GLY A 98 2.33 7.45 0.42
N TYR A 99 1.55 6.64 1.15
CA TYR A 99 0.93 7.06 2.40
C TYR A 99 1.99 7.52 3.43
N LEU A 100 3.05 6.70 3.63
CA LEU A 100 4.10 7.00 4.59
C LEU A 100 4.79 8.35 4.29
N GLU A 101 5.05 8.62 3.01
CA GLU A 101 5.73 9.84 2.57
C GLU A 101 4.80 11.07 2.57
N LEU A 102 3.52 10.90 2.19
CA LEU A 102 2.62 12.03 1.90
C LEU A 102 1.56 12.31 2.98
N HIS A 103 1.20 11.33 3.81
CA HIS A 103 0.04 11.41 4.71
C HIS A 103 0.28 10.98 6.16
N ASN A 104 1.46 10.42 6.47
CA ASN A 104 1.77 9.89 7.80
C ASN A 104 1.74 10.94 8.93
N HIS A 105 1.86 12.23 8.59
CA HIS A 105 1.84 13.34 9.54
C HIS A 105 0.42 13.75 9.98
N ASN A 106 -0.63 13.14 9.44
CA ASN A 106 -2.01 13.58 9.66
C ASN A 106 -2.60 13.14 11.01
N LYS A 107 -3.03 11.86 11.12
CA LYS A 107 -3.74 11.35 12.31
C LYS A 107 -3.21 10.01 12.80
N ALA A 108 -3.00 9.06 11.89
CA ALA A 108 -2.57 7.71 12.23
C ALA A 108 -1.08 7.50 11.87
N PRO A 109 -0.15 7.49 12.83
CA PRO A 109 1.27 7.32 12.52
C PRO A 109 1.61 5.86 12.22
N MET A 110 2.05 5.58 11.00
CA MET A 110 2.64 4.30 10.61
C MET A 110 3.94 4.06 11.40
N LYS A 111 3.99 2.96 12.14
CA LYS A 111 5.11 2.56 12.99
C LYS A 111 6.13 1.71 12.22
N ARG A 112 5.66 0.92 11.25
CA ARG A 112 6.47 0.03 10.40
C ARG A 112 5.83 -0.10 9.03
N LEU A 113 6.65 -0.12 7.99
CA LEU A 113 6.26 -0.46 6.62
C LEU A 113 6.77 -1.87 6.30
N ILE A 114 5.87 -2.75 5.92
CA ILE A 114 6.16 -4.10 5.41
C ILE A 114 5.66 -4.15 3.97
N THR A 115 6.54 -4.56 3.06
CA THR A 115 6.17 -4.74 1.65
C THR A 115 6.40 -6.18 1.23
N LEU A 116 5.38 -6.82 0.69
CA LEU A 116 5.46 -8.17 0.15
C LEU A 116 5.61 -8.10 -1.37
N SER A 117 6.84 -8.29 -1.86
CA SER A 117 7.17 -8.27 -3.30
C SER A 117 6.79 -6.99 -4.03
N ALA A 118 6.95 -5.82 -3.37
CA ALA A 118 6.64 -4.53 -3.99
C ALA A 118 7.74 -4.06 -4.94
N PRO A 119 7.41 -3.54 -6.14
CA PRO A 119 8.38 -3.00 -7.08
C PRO A 119 8.81 -1.58 -6.67
N LEU A 120 9.48 -1.43 -5.52
CA LEU A 120 9.85 -0.13 -4.94
C LEU A 120 10.79 0.71 -5.83
N GLY A 121 11.56 0.05 -6.69
CA GLY A 121 12.42 0.68 -7.71
C GLY A 121 11.75 0.85 -9.07
N GLY A 122 10.44 0.60 -9.17
CA GLY A 122 9.73 0.49 -10.43
C GLY A 122 9.86 -0.89 -11.08
N PHE A 123 9.10 -1.10 -12.15
CA PHE A 123 9.16 -2.29 -12.99
C PHE A 123 9.13 -1.86 -14.45
N SER A 124 9.98 -2.47 -15.27
CA SER A 124 9.96 -2.31 -16.71
C SER A 124 9.88 -3.68 -17.36
N VAL A 125 9.03 -3.84 -18.38
CA VAL A 125 8.86 -5.12 -19.08
C VAL A 125 10.07 -5.53 -19.92
N GLY A 126 11.12 -4.70 -20.02
CA GLY A 126 12.22 -4.90 -20.95
C GLY A 126 11.71 -4.77 -22.39
N LEU A 127 12.23 -3.83 -23.17
CA LEU A 127 11.87 -3.78 -24.58
C LEU A 127 12.48 -5.01 -25.26
N SER A 128 11.70 -5.76 -26.03
CA SER A 128 12.30 -6.70 -26.99
C SER A 128 13.22 -5.93 -27.92
N PRO A 129 14.26 -6.56 -28.50
CA PRO A 129 15.12 -5.89 -29.49
C PRO A 129 14.31 -5.23 -30.63
N SER A 130 13.18 -5.83 -31.01
CA SER A 130 12.23 -5.26 -31.99
C SER A 130 11.48 -4.02 -31.49
N ALA A 131 11.11 -3.96 -30.20
CA ALA A 131 10.45 -2.79 -29.61
C ALA A 131 11.43 -1.63 -29.38
N MET A 132 12.71 -1.91 -29.09
CA MET A 132 13.76 -0.88 -29.00
C MET A 132 14.01 -0.17 -30.34
N ALA A 133 13.98 -0.92 -31.46
CA ALA A 133 14.14 -0.36 -32.79
C ALA A 133 13.04 0.66 -33.13
N THR A 134 11.79 0.39 -32.71
CA THR A 134 10.64 1.29 -32.95
C THR A 134 10.72 2.56 -32.12
N VAL A 135 11.15 2.49 -30.86
CA VAL A 135 11.33 3.67 -29.99
C VAL A 135 12.42 4.60 -30.53
N ASN A 136 13.54 4.03 -31.00
CA ASN A 136 14.61 4.80 -31.62
C ASN A 136 14.21 5.45 -32.96
N PHE A 137 13.34 4.81 -33.73
CA PHE A 137 12.79 5.39 -34.95
C PHE A 137 11.87 6.58 -34.65
N GLN A 138 10.98 6.46 -33.66
CA GLN A 138 10.04 7.53 -33.30
C GLN A 138 10.73 8.76 -32.68
N SER A 139 11.76 8.56 -31.84
CA SER A 139 12.55 9.68 -31.29
C SER A 139 13.34 10.41 -32.38
N SER A 140 13.90 9.68 -33.35
CA SER A 140 14.61 10.29 -34.48
C SER A 140 13.68 11.09 -35.40
N GLN A 141 12.43 10.64 -35.61
CA GLN A 141 11.44 11.41 -36.36
C GLN A 141 10.92 12.64 -35.62
N GLN A 142 10.84 12.62 -34.28
CA GLN A 142 10.47 13.83 -33.53
C GLN A 142 11.58 14.88 -33.54
N LEU A 143 12.85 14.47 -33.49
CA LEU A 143 14.00 15.37 -33.65
C LEU A 143 14.06 16.02 -35.04
N GLN A 144 13.72 15.27 -36.10
CA GLN A 144 13.67 15.79 -37.48
C GLN A 144 12.47 16.70 -37.78
N ARG A 145 11.45 16.73 -36.93
CA ARG A 145 10.29 17.67 -37.07
C ARG A 145 10.49 18.98 -36.31
N LEU A 146 11.59 19.11 -35.56
CA LEU A 146 11.94 20.29 -34.76
C LEU A 146 13.12 21.07 -35.34
N THR A 147 13.59 20.70 -36.55
CA THR A 147 14.60 21.40 -37.37
C THR A 147 13.99 21.80 -38.70
#